data_AF-A0A0F9A5Z1-F1
#
_entry.id   AF-A0A0F9A5Z1-F1
#
_cell.length_a   1.000
_cell.length_b   1.000
_cell.length_c   1.000
_cell.angle_alpha   90.00
_cell.angle_beta   90.00
_cell.angle_gamma   90.00
#
_symmetry.space_group_name_H-M   'P 1'
#
loop_
_entity.id
_entity.type
_entity.pdbx_description
1 polymer ?
#
loop_
_entity_poly.entity_id
_entity_poly.type
_entity_poly.pdbx_seq_one_letter_code
_entity_poly.pdbx_strand_id
1 'polypeptide(L)'
;MAALGGGIYIVHPSELVGPENPAKNEQGDPSFNLSFVRDIKTKGKAFQAIMERLRMLAIYAKEKRLKVALENMGWWSEEVVAKTVDLLNEVRSDNIGLCLDVGHANRSHNAKRMIRSFEKKIITTHLHDNHGEETDEHLLPFLGSVNWRKMLETLKENEYSGVLLYEPLTRGTPISVEQTKHSLHRIRLLWEEVQKNPKEKPRP
;
A
#
# COMPACT_ATOMS: atom_id res chain seq x y z
N MET A 1 8.11 13.56 -14.80
CA MET A 1 6.80 13.10 -14.29
C MET A 1 5.69 14.15 -14.44
N ALA A 2 5.73 15.33 -13.81
CA ALA A 2 4.65 16.30 -14.00
C ALA A 2 4.57 16.92 -15.40
N ALA A 3 5.70 17.10 -16.09
CA ALA A 3 5.72 17.46 -17.52
C ALA A 3 5.12 16.36 -18.44
N LEU A 4 4.92 15.16 -17.90
CA LEU A 4 4.31 14.00 -18.59
C LEU A 4 2.87 13.75 -18.10
N GLY A 5 2.32 14.60 -17.23
CA GLY A 5 0.97 14.44 -16.65
C GLY A 5 0.87 13.44 -15.49
N GLY A 6 1.99 12.88 -15.01
CA GLY A 6 1.98 11.99 -13.84
C GLY A 6 1.75 12.77 -12.53
N GLY A 7 0.92 12.22 -11.63
CA GLY A 7 0.51 12.89 -10.38
C GLY A 7 0.97 12.23 -9.08
N ILE A 8 1.40 10.95 -9.12
CA ILE A 8 1.79 10.17 -7.94
C ILE A 8 3.09 9.40 -8.26
N TYR A 9 4.05 9.43 -7.35
CA TYR A 9 5.22 8.55 -7.31
C TYR A 9 5.03 7.55 -6.18
N ILE A 10 5.06 6.26 -6.49
CA ILE A 10 5.00 5.19 -5.49
C ILE A 10 6.43 4.85 -5.11
N VAL A 11 6.71 4.81 -3.80
CA VAL A 11 8.04 4.52 -3.25
C VAL A 11 7.96 3.23 -2.43
N HIS A 12 8.87 2.29 -2.72
CA HIS A 12 9.04 1.12 -1.87
C HIS A 12 9.77 1.53 -0.58
N PRO A 13 9.42 0.94 0.57
CA PRO A 13 10.05 1.25 1.85
C PRO A 13 11.58 1.03 1.86
N SER A 14 12.07 0.08 1.08
CA SER A 14 13.50 -0.19 0.90
C SER A 14 14.28 1.00 0.34
N GLU A 15 13.66 1.85 -0.48
CA GLU A 15 14.28 3.05 -1.06
C GLU A 15 14.59 4.12 0.00
N LEU A 16 13.94 4.05 1.17
CA LEU A 16 14.13 5.01 2.26
C LEU A 16 15.27 4.62 3.22
N VAL A 17 15.87 3.44 3.04
CA VAL A 17 16.92 2.93 3.91
C VAL A 17 18.28 3.06 3.24
N GLY A 18 19.29 3.48 4.01
CA GLY A 18 20.65 3.64 3.50
C GLY A 18 21.49 2.36 3.56
N PRO A 19 22.57 2.28 2.78
CA PRO A 19 23.45 1.10 2.68
C PRO A 19 24.37 0.88 3.88
N GLU A 20 24.41 1.81 4.84
CA GLU A 20 25.36 1.82 5.96
C GLU A 20 25.29 0.61 6.90
N ASN A 21 24.12 0.01 7.10
CA ASN A 21 23.94 -1.12 8.02
C ASN A 21 22.72 -1.98 7.62
N PRO A 22 22.80 -2.74 6.52
CA PRO A 22 21.67 -3.53 6.06
C PRO A 22 21.39 -4.69 7.03
N ALA A 23 20.12 -4.90 7.35
CA ALA A 23 19.67 -6.17 7.89
C ALA A 23 19.96 -7.29 6.89
N LYS A 24 20.11 -8.52 7.38
CA LYS A 24 20.43 -9.70 6.56
C LYS A 24 19.22 -10.63 6.47
N ASN A 25 19.04 -11.28 5.32
CA ASN A 25 18.08 -12.37 5.16
C ASN A 25 18.63 -13.67 5.79
N GLU A 26 17.88 -14.76 5.65
CA GLU A 26 18.26 -16.08 6.19
C GLU A 26 19.56 -16.62 5.57
N GLN A 27 19.89 -16.21 4.34
CA GLN A 27 21.12 -16.57 3.65
C GLN A 27 22.32 -15.68 4.03
N GLY A 28 22.10 -14.64 4.85
CA GLY A 28 23.14 -13.70 5.28
C GLY A 28 23.35 -12.51 4.33
N ASP A 29 22.57 -12.40 3.25
CA ASP A 29 22.65 -11.34 2.27
C ASP A 29 21.92 -10.06 2.73
N PRO A 30 22.41 -8.86 2.37
CA PRO A 30 21.72 -7.60 2.64
C PRO A 30 20.27 -7.57 2.14
N SER A 31 19.35 -7.11 2.99
CA SER A 31 17.95 -6.89 2.66
C SER A 31 17.47 -5.54 3.17
N PHE A 32 17.23 -4.61 2.24
CA PHE A 32 16.72 -3.27 2.55
C PHE A 32 15.27 -3.28 3.05
N ASN A 33 14.48 -4.27 2.61
CA ASN A 33 13.13 -4.50 3.15
C ASN A 33 13.16 -4.88 4.63
N LEU A 34 14.04 -5.81 5.01
CA LEU A 34 14.23 -6.16 6.42
C LEU A 34 14.83 -5.00 7.22
N SER A 35 15.69 -4.19 6.57
CA SER A 35 16.26 -3.00 7.19
C SER A 35 15.19 -1.97 7.52
N PHE A 36 14.26 -1.70 6.59
CA PHE A 36 13.14 -0.80 6.86
C PHE A 36 12.30 -1.29 8.04
N VAL A 37 11.93 -2.57 8.02
CA VAL A 37 11.13 -3.20 9.10
C VAL A 37 11.84 -3.13 10.45
N ARG A 38 13.17 -3.30 10.50
CA ARG A 38 13.96 -3.12 11.71
C ARG A 38 13.97 -1.67 12.17
N ASP A 39 14.25 -0.75 11.24
CA ASP A 39 14.57 0.63 11.54
C ASP A 39 13.35 1.47 11.89
N ILE A 40 12.18 1.15 11.31
CA ILE A 40 10.93 1.86 11.56
C ILE A 40 10.37 1.59 12.98
N LYS A 41 10.73 0.46 13.59
CA LYS A 41 10.20 0.04 14.90
C LYS A 41 10.65 0.93 16.06
N THR A 42 11.81 1.55 15.94
CA THR A 42 12.40 2.38 17.00
C THR A 42 12.45 3.83 16.56
N LYS A 43 12.14 4.82 17.41
CA LYS A 43 12.34 6.25 17.07
C LYS A 43 13.81 6.70 17.15
N GLY A 44 14.75 5.79 16.90
CA GLY A 44 16.19 6.03 16.96
C GLY A 44 16.76 6.70 15.70
N LYS A 45 18.09 6.73 15.59
CA LYS A 45 18.80 7.38 14.47
C LYS A 45 18.34 6.88 13.08
N ALA A 46 18.09 5.58 12.93
CA ALA A 46 17.69 5.00 11.66
C ALA A 46 16.28 5.46 11.22
N PHE A 47 15.31 5.50 12.14
CA PHE A 47 13.99 6.09 11.89
C PHE A 47 14.09 7.57 11.51
N GLN A 48 14.92 8.34 12.21
CA GLN A 48 15.12 9.76 11.88
C GLN A 48 15.70 9.93 10.46
N ALA A 49 16.61 9.03 10.05
CA ALA A 49 17.15 9.03 8.69
C ALA A 49 16.08 8.67 7.63
N ILE A 50 15.22 7.68 7.89
CA ILE A 50 14.07 7.34 7.03
C ILE A 50 13.12 8.54 6.91
N MET A 51 12.77 9.18 8.04
CA MET A 51 11.91 10.36 8.07
C MET A 51 12.49 11.52 7.27
N GLU A 52 13.79 11.79 7.43
CA GLU A 52 14.43 12.88 6.70
C GLU A 52 14.49 12.62 5.19
N ARG A 53 14.81 11.38 4.78
CA ARG A 53 14.79 10.99 3.36
C ARG A 53 13.39 11.14 2.76
N LEU A 54 12.36 10.69 3.47
CA LEU A 54 10.97 10.85 3.03
C LEU A 54 10.56 12.32 2.97
N ARG A 55 10.99 13.15 3.93
CA ARG A 55 10.75 14.60 3.94
C ARG A 55 11.43 15.30 2.75
N MET A 56 12.68 14.96 2.45
CA MET A 56 13.40 15.48 1.28
C MET A 56 12.67 15.11 -0.02
N LEU A 57 12.23 13.85 -0.14
CA LEU A 57 11.45 13.39 -1.28
C LEU A 57 10.12 14.15 -1.39
N ALA A 58 9.45 14.43 -0.26
CA ALA A 58 8.23 15.22 -0.20
C ALA A 58 8.42 16.63 -0.78
N ILE A 59 9.47 17.32 -0.35
CA ILE A 59 9.80 18.68 -0.78
C ILE A 59 10.02 18.70 -2.29
N TYR A 60 10.88 17.80 -2.78
CA TYR A 60 11.16 17.68 -4.21
C TYR A 60 9.90 17.34 -5.01
N ALA A 61 9.09 16.38 -4.56
CA ALA A 61 7.84 16.01 -5.21
C ALA A 61 6.85 17.19 -5.24
N LYS A 62 6.77 17.99 -4.17
CA LYS A 62 5.86 19.14 -4.07
C LYS A 62 6.23 20.23 -5.08
N GLU A 63 7.52 20.54 -5.23
CA GLU A 63 8.01 21.45 -6.28
C GLU A 63 7.63 20.98 -7.69
N LYS A 64 7.59 19.67 -7.89
CA LYS A 64 7.17 19.05 -9.15
C LYS A 64 5.66 18.80 -9.23
N ARG A 65 4.83 19.24 -8.27
CA ARG A 65 3.37 18.98 -8.24
C ARG A 65 3.02 17.48 -8.25
N LEU A 66 3.83 16.67 -7.57
CA LEU A 66 3.63 15.24 -7.37
C LEU A 66 3.25 14.94 -5.92
N LYS A 67 2.45 13.90 -5.74
CA LYS A 67 2.30 13.21 -4.46
C LYS A 67 3.26 12.04 -4.38
N VAL A 68 3.64 11.65 -3.16
CA VAL A 68 4.47 10.48 -2.87
C VAL A 68 3.62 9.49 -2.07
N ALA A 69 3.57 8.24 -2.51
CA ALA A 69 2.80 7.19 -1.89
C ALA A 69 3.74 6.08 -1.41
N LEU A 70 3.89 5.90 -0.09
CA LEU A 70 4.65 4.79 0.47
C LEU A 70 3.83 3.50 0.41
N GLU A 71 4.37 2.45 -0.18
CA GLU A 71 3.68 1.17 -0.32
C GLU A 71 3.79 0.30 0.94
N ASN A 72 2.70 -0.38 1.32
CA ASN A 72 2.76 -1.43 2.35
C ASN A 72 3.26 -2.76 1.77
N MET A 73 4.07 -3.50 2.53
CA MET A 73 4.59 -4.80 2.09
C MET A 73 3.83 -5.97 2.73
N GLY A 74 3.84 -7.13 2.06
CA GLY A 74 3.06 -8.30 2.48
C GLY A 74 3.46 -8.96 3.80
N TRP A 75 4.66 -8.67 4.30
CA TRP A 75 5.22 -9.22 5.55
C TRP A 75 5.23 -8.19 6.70
N TRP A 76 4.48 -7.09 6.58
CA TRP A 76 4.41 -6.09 7.65
C TRP A 76 3.56 -6.59 8.82
N SER A 77 4.12 -6.49 10.04
CA SER A 77 3.36 -6.68 11.26
C SER A 77 2.49 -5.46 11.57
N GLU A 78 1.50 -5.63 12.45
CA GLU A 78 0.64 -4.52 12.91
C GLU A 78 1.46 -3.39 13.56
N GLU A 79 2.59 -3.72 14.20
CA GLU A 79 3.54 -2.74 14.73
C GLU A 79 4.18 -1.90 13.62
N VAL A 80 4.66 -2.55 12.54
CA VAL A 80 5.28 -1.85 11.39
C VAL A 80 4.28 -0.91 10.73
N VAL A 81 3.02 -1.34 10.60
CA VAL A 81 1.92 -0.50 10.10
C VAL A 81 1.74 0.72 10.97
N ALA A 82 1.59 0.55 12.30
CA ALA A 82 1.40 1.66 13.22
C ALA A 82 2.59 2.64 13.19
N LYS A 83 3.82 2.12 13.14
CA LYS A 83 5.03 2.97 13.06
C LYS A 83 5.19 3.68 11.72
N THR A 84 4.67 3.09 10.64
CA THR A 84 4.60 3.76 9.34
C THR A 84 3.59 4.90 9.38
N VAL A 85 2.45 4.73 10.06
CA VAL A 85 1.47 5.81 10.27
C VAL A 85 2.10 6.94 11.11
N ASP A 86 2.83 6.60 12.17
CA ASP A 86 3.60 7.58 12.97
C ASP A 86 4.58 8.35 12.09
N LEU A 87 5.37 7.66 11.25
CA LEU A 87 6.30 8.27 10.30
C LEU A 87 5.60 9.29 9.40
N LEU A 88 4.49 8.92 8.78
CA LEU A 88 3.74 9.82 7.89
C LEU A 88 3.20 11.05 8.63
N ASN A 89 2.77 10.89 9.90
CA ASN A 89 2.37 12.00 10.75
C ASN A 89 3.53 12.92 11.12
N GLU A 90 4.74 12.37 11.35
CA GLU A 90 5.93 13.14 11.72
C GLU A 90 6.58 13.89 10.55
N VAL A 91 6.45 13.38 9.32
CA VAL A 91 6.94 14.11 8.13
C VAL A 91 6.14 15.41 7.92
N ARG A 92 4.87 15.46 8.35
CA ARG A 92 4.00 16.66 8.31
C ARG A 92 3.89 17.29 6.91
N SER A 93 3.78 16.47 5.87
CA SER A 93 3.57 16.94 4.50
C SER A 93 2.19 16.55 3.96
N ASP A 94 1.56 17.45 3.20
CA ASP A 94 0.25 17.27 2.56
C ASP A 94 0.30 16.49 1.24
N ASN A 95 1.49 16.34 0.66
CA ASN A 95 1.72 15.61 -0.59
C ASN A 95 2.29 14.20 -0.36
N ILE A 96 2.25 13.68 0.87
CA ILE A 96 2.60 12.29 1.16
C ILE A 96 1.37 11.53 1.64
N GLY A 97 1.22 10.31 1.14
CA GLY A 97 0.28 9.34 1.65
C GLY A 97 0.80 7.92 1.48
N LEU A 98 -0.14 6.98 1.44
CA LEU A 98 0.11 5.56 1.23
C LEU A 98 -0.40 5.09 -0.12
N CYS A 99 0.38 4.20 -0.72
CA CYS A 99 -0.14 3.24 -1.69
C CYS A 99 -0.64 2.05 -0.89
N LEU A 100 -1.95 1.82 -0.87
CA LEU A 100 -2.48 0.58 -0.33
C LEU A 100 -2.36 -0.52 -1.38
N ASP A 101 -1.39 -1.39 -1.22
CA ASP A 101 -1.36 -2.68 -1.89
C ASP A 101 -2.26 -3.68 -1.15
N VAL A 102 -3.35 -4.05 -1.82
CA VAL A 102 -4.38 -4.95 -1.29
C VAL A 102 -3.90 -6.39 -1.23
N GLY A 103 -3.10 -6.83 -2.20
CA GLY A 103 -2.62 -8.20 -2.22
C GLY A 103 -1.53 -8.41 -1.17
N HIS A 104 -0.60 -7.47 -1.03
CA HIS A 104 0.30 -7.42 0.12
C HIS A 104 -0.48 -7.44 1.44
N ALA A 105 -1.52 -6.62 1.59
CA ALA A 105 -2.33 -6.63 2.80
C ALA A 105 -2.93 -8.03 3.08
N ASN A 106 -3.37 -8.76 2.05
CA ASN A 106 -3.89 -10.13 2.17
C ASN A 106 -2.86 -11.16 2.62
N ARG A 107 -1.57 -10.92 2.34
CA ARG A 107 -0.46 -11.74 2.84
C ARG A 107 -0.11 -11.49 4.29
N SER A 108 -0.54 -10.35 4.84
CA SER A 108 -0.35 -10.03 6.25
C SER A 108 -1.43 -10.71 7.10
N HIS A 109 -1.07 -11.14 8.32
CA HIS A 109 -1.99 -11.78 9.27
C HIS A 109 -3.27 -10.98 9.58
N ASN A 110 -3.39 -9.69 9.18
CA ASN A 110 -4.60 -8.90 9.42
C ASN A 110 -4.83 -7.74 8.42
N ALA A 111 -5.06 -8.06 7.14
CA ALA A 111 -5.37 -7.10 6.07
C ALA A 111 -6.39 -6.02 6.49
N LYS A 112 -7.49 -6.45 7.17
CA LYS A 112 -8.58 -5.55 7.58
C LYS A 112 -8.12 -4.52 8.60
N ARG A 113 -7.29 -4.91 9.56
CA ARG A 113 -6.79 -4.00 10.61
C ARG A 113 -5.77 -3.05 10.01
N MET A 114 -4.88 -3.57 9.15
CA MET A 114 -3.88 -2.79 8.43
C MET A 114 -4.52 -1.63 7.65
N ILE A 115 -5.53 -1.91 6.83
CA ILE A 115 -6.19 -0.88 6.02
C ILE A 115 -6.87 0.18 6.89
N ARG A 116 -7.51 -0.21 8.00
CA ARG A 116 -8.13 0.77 8.92
C ARG A 116 -7.11 1.63 9.65
N SER A 117 -5.94 1.10 9.97
CA SER A 117 -4.87 1.85 10.63
C SER A 117 -4.32 2.99 9.77
N PHE A 118 -4.49 2.93 8.45
CA PHE A 118 -4.03 3.97 7.54
C PHE A 118 -4.95 5.19 7.46
N GLU A 119 -6.16 5.11 8.02
CA GLU A 119 -7.13 6.21 8.05
C GLU A 119 -7.27 6.89 6.68
N LYS A 120 -7.31 8.23 6.65
CA LYS A 120 -7.43 9.05 5.43
C LYS A 120 -6.12 9.25 4.67
N LYS A 121 -5.07 8.45 4.95
CA LYS A 121 -3.73 8.62 4.31
C LYS A 121 -3.58 7.87 3.00
N ILE A 122 -4.52 7.00 2.64
CA ILE A 122 -4.48 6.26 1.37
C ILE A 122 -4.73 7.23 0.22
N ILE A 123 -3.77 7.36 -0.70
CA ILE A 123 -3.86 8.27 -1.86
C ILE A 123 -3.83 7.56 -3.21
N THR A 124 -3.42 6.30 -3.24
CA THR A 124 -3.48 5.40 -4.39
C THR A 124 -3.58 3.96 -3.89
N THR A 125 -3.88 3.03 -4.79
CA THR A 125 -3.95 1.59 -4.48
C THR A 125 -3.15 0.78 -5.48
N HIS A 126 -2.68 -0.39 -5.09
CA HIS A 126 -2.40 -1.51 -5.98
C HIS A 126 -3.44 -2.60 -5.73
N LEU A 127 -4.24 -2.89 -6.76
CA LEU A 127 -5.25 -3.93 -6.73
C LEU A 127 -4.75 -5.16 -7.46
N HIS A 128 -4.46 -6.19 -6.69
CA HIS A 128 -4.28 -7.54 -7.18
C HIS A 128 -4.74 -8.51 -6.09
N ASP A 129 -4.86 -9.79 -6.47
CA ASP A 129 -5.29 -10.88 -5.60
C ASP A 129 -4.14 -11.88 -5.42
N ASN A 130 -4.24 -12.71 -4.39
CA ASN A 130 -3.37 -13.86 -4.12
C ASN A 130 -4.09 -14.80 -3.16
N HIS A 131 -3.58 -16.01 -2.99
CA HIS A 131 -4.18 -17.00 -2.09
C HIS A 131 -3.82 -16.81 -0.60
N GLY A 132 -2.94 -15.88 -0.26
CA GLY A 132 -2.52 -15.58 1.11
C GLY A 132 -1.00 -15.57 1.29
N GLU A 133 -0.54 -15.86 2.51
CA GLU A 133 0.78 -15.45 3.03
C GLU A 133 2.00 -15.90 2.21
N GLU A 134 1.93 -17.08 1.59
CA GLU A 134 3.11 -17.71 0.98
C GLU A 134 3.61 -17.00 -0.27
N THR A 135 2.72 -16.55 -1.17
CA THR A 135 3.12 -16.07 -2.50
C THR A 135 2.40 -14.79 -2.90
N ASP A 136 3.18 -13.81 -3.38
CA ASP A 136 2.62 -12.68 -4.14
C ASP A 136 2.39 -13.07 -5.59
N GLU A 137 1.19 -13.55 -5.86
CA GLU A 137 0.85 -14.05 -7.20
C GLU A 137 0.48 -12.92 -8.17
N HIS A 138 0.02 -11.77 -7.65
CA HIS A 138 -0.52 -10.67 -8.45
C HIS A 138 -1.61 -11.11 -9.43
N LEU A 139 -2.55 -11.92 -8.95
CA LEU A 139 -3.70 -12.36 -9.73
C LEU A 139 -4.66 -11.19 -9.97
N LEU A 140 -5.52 -11.32 -10.98
CA LEU A 140 -6.65 -10.39 -11.11
C LEU A 140 -7.57 -10.51 -9.87
N PRO A 141 -8.21 -9.40 -9.45
CA PRO A 141 -9.26 -9.44 -8.45
C PRO A 141 -10.27 -10.55 -8.69
N PHE A 142 -10.61 -11.27 -7.61
CA PHE A 142 -11.50 -12.42 -7.51
C PHE A 142 -10.95 -13.75 -8.03
N LEU A 143 -9.64 -13.85 -8.27
CA LEU A 143 -8.97 -15.11 -8.60
C LEU A 143 -8.15 -15.68 -7.43
N GLY A 144 -8.09 -14.97 -6.30
CA GLY A 144 -7.44 -15.43 -5.07
C GLY A 144 -8.40 -15.41 -3.87
N SER A 145 -7.87 -15.11 -2.69
CA SER A 145 -8.58 -15.17 -1.41
C SER A 145 -8.93 -13.80 -0.80
N VAL A 146 -8.58 -12.69 -1.47
CA VAL A 146 -8.93 -11.34 -1.00
C VAL A 146 -10.45 -11.20 -0.84
N ASN A 147 -10.89 -10.76 0.35
CA ASN A 147 -12.28 -10.37 0.57
C ASN A 147 -12.53 -8.95 -0.01
N TRP A 148 -12.80 -8.90 -1.32
CA TRP A 148 -12.98 -7.66 -2.07
C TRP A 148 -14.12 -6.78 -1.57
N ARG A 149 -15.24 -7.36 -1.10
CA ARG A 149 -16.35 -6.57 -0.53
C ARG A 149 -15.87 -5.80 0.69
N LYS A 150 -15.27 -6.51 1.63
CA LYS A 150 -14.75 -5.95 2.88
C LYS A 150 -13.62 -4.95 2.63
N MET A 151 -12.79 -5.19 1.61
CA MET A 151 -11.76 -4.24 1.19
C MET A 151 -12.39 -2.94 0.69
N LEU A 152 -13.31 -3.02 -0.28
CA LEU A 152 -13.97 -1.84 -0.85
C LEU A 152 -14.81 -1.09 0.18
N GLU A 153 -15.49 -1.79 1.09
CA GLU A 153 -16.14 -1.18 2.25
C GLU A 153 -15.12 -0.38 3.06
N THR A 154 -13.98 -1.00 3.41
CA THR A 154 -12.92 -0.34 4.20
C THR A 154 -12.33 0.88 3.48
N LEU A 155 -12.16 0.86 2.15
CA LEU A 155 -11.78 2.04 1.38
C LEU A 155 -12.83 3.15 1.47
N LYS A 156 -14.12 2.83 1.37
CA LYS A 156 -15.21 3.79 1.59
C LYS A 156 -15.19 4.34 3.01
N GLU A 157 -14.91 3.51 4.03
CA GLU A 157 -14.82 3.95 5.43
C GLU A 157 -13.70 4.98 5.65
N ASN A 158 -12.60 4.84 4.92
CA ASN A 158 -11.47 5.76 4.93
C ASN A 158 -11.63 6.96 3.99
N GLU A 159 -12.83 7.16 3.42
CA GLU A 159 -13.15 8.25 2.48
C GLU A 159 -12.23 8.27 1.25
N TYR A 160 -11.74 7.10 0.83
CA TYR A 160 -10.91 6.98 -0.37
C TYR A 160 -11.72 7.37 -1.61
N SER A 161 -11.18 8.31 -2.38
CA SER A 161 -11.78 8.85 -3.60
C SER A 161 -10.83 8.85 -4.80
N GLY A 162 -9.66 8.20 -4.65
CA GLY A 162 -8.67 8.06 -5.71
C GLY A 162 -9.02 6.95 -6.71
N VAL A 163 -8.13 6.75 -7.68
CA VAL A 163 -8.26 5.69 -8.69
C VAL A 163 -8.05 4.33 -8.04
N LEU A 164 -8.89 3.35 -8.37
CA LEU A 164 -8.64 1.94 -8.07
C LEU A 164 -7.67 1.38 -9.12
N LEU A 165 -6.37 1.50 -8.86
CA LEU A 165 -5.32 1.10 -9.80
C LEU A 165 -4.98 -0.38 -9.64
N TYR A 166 -5.00 -1.11 -10.75
CA TYR A 166 -4.70 -2.54 -10.83
C TYR A 166 -3.20 -2.80 -11.01
N GLU A 167 -2.68 -3.85 -10.39
CA GLU A 167 -1.29 -4.29 -10.55
C GLU A 167 -1.15 -5.82 -10.70
N PRO A 168 -1.80 -6.44 -11.71
CA PRO A 168 -1.64 -7.87 -11.94
C PRO A 168 -0.32 -8.18 -12.66
N LEU A 169 0.23 -9.37 -12.44
CA LEU A 169 1.41 -9.87 -13.14
C LEU A 169 1.08 -11.14 -13.95
N THR A 170 1.67 -11.26 -15.12
CA THR A 170 1.65 -12.51 -15.89
C THR A 170 2.82 -13.40 -15.47
N ARG A 171 2.57 -14.38 -14.61
CA ARG A 171 3.57 -15.41 -14.24
C ARG A 171 3.34 -16.69 -15.05
N GLY A 172 3.97 -16.76 -16.22
CA GLY A 172 3.95 -17.94 -17.10
C GLY A 172 2.73 -18.03 -18.03
N THR A 173 1.52 -17.76 -17.52
CA THR A 173 0.29 -17.72 -18.33
C THR A 173 -0.16 -16.28 -18.56
N PRO A 174 -0.40 -15.84 -19.82
CA PRO A 174 -0.96 -14.53 -20.09
C PRO A 174 -2.36 -14.36 -19.50
N ILE A 175 -2.64 -13.19 -18.94
CA ILE A 175 -3.98 -12.80 -18.52
C ILE A 175 -4.78 -12.45 -19.79
N SER A 176 -5.92 -13.10 -20.00
CA SER A 176 -6.76 -12.81 -21.16
C SER A 176 -7.51 -11.48 -21.02
N VAL A 177 -7.87 -10.90 -22.17
CA VAL A 177 -8.70 -9.68 -22.22
C VAL A 177 -10.05 -9.94 -21.56
N GLU A 178 -10.62 -11.13 -21.76
CA GLU A 178 -11.88 -11.58 -21.18
C GLU A 178 -11.82 -11.66 -19.66
N GLN A 179 -10.74 -12.24 -19.10
CA GLN A 179 -10.51 -12.26 -17.65
C GLN A 179 -10.41 -10.85 -17.09
N THR A 180 -9.68 -9.97 -17.77
CA THR A 180 -9.54 -8.56 -17.37
C THR A 180 -10.89 -7.84 -17.38
N LYS A 181 -11.67 -8.00 -18.47
CA LYS A 181 -13.03 -7.44 -18.58
C LYS A 181 -13.93 -7.92 -17.45
N HIS A 182 -13.94 -9.23 -17.17
CA HIS A 182 -14.74 -9.80 -16.08
C HIS A 182 -14.33 -9.24 -14.71
N SER A 183 -13.02 -9.16 -14.43
CA SER A 183 -12.53 -8.59 -13.17
C SER A 183 -12.92 -7.12 -13.01
N LEU A 184 -12.68 -6.29 -14.02
CA LEU A 184 -13.05 -4.87 -14.02
C LEU A 184 -14.55 -4.66 -13.82
N HIS A 185 -15.38 -5.45 -14.53
CA HIS A 185 -16.82 -5.39 -14.39
C HIS A 185 -17.28 -5.74 -12.97
N ARG A 186 -16.72 -6.79 -12.37
CA ARG A 186 -17.05 -7.21 -11.00
C ARG A 186 -16.63 -6.18 -9.96
N ILE A 187 -15.42 -5.61 -10.05
CA ILE A 187 -14.98 -4.55 -9.12
C ILE A 187 -15.89 -3.32 -9.24
N ARG A 188 -16.23 -2.92 -10.47
CA ARG A 188 -17.13 -1.79 -10.71
C ARG A 188 -18.50 -2.00 -10.05
N LEU A 189 -19.16 -3.13 -10.31
CA LEU A 189 -20.47 -3.42 -9.72
C LEU A 189 -20.42 -3.44 -8.20
N LEU A 190 -19.39 -4.07 -7.63
CA LEU A 190 -19.23 -4.17 -6.18
C LEU A 190 -18.96 -2.80 -5.55
N TRP A 191 -18.14 -1.94 -6.19
CA TRP A 191 -17.91 -0.58 -5.73
C TRP A 191 -19.20 0.26 -5.78
N GLU A 192 -19.95 0.21 -6.88
CA GLU A 192 -21.23 0.91 -7.01
C GLU A 192 -22.24 0.45 -5.92
N GLU A 193 -22.28 -0.84 -5.61
CA GLU A 193 -23.10 -1.39 -4.53
C GLU A 193 -22.65 -0.89 -3.16
N VAL A 194 -21.35 -0.97 -2.85
CA VAL A 194 -20.76 -0.47 -1.60
C VAL A 194 -21.05 1.01 -1.42
N GLN A 195 -21.05 1.81 -2.48
CA GLN A 195 -21.37 3.24 -2.41
C GLN A 195 -22.85 3.50 -2.06
N LYS A 196 -23.78 2.71 -2.60
CA LYS A 196 -25.23 2.86 -2.38
C LYS A 196 -25.69 2.49 -0.97
N ASN A 197 -25.01 1.57 -0.28
CA ASN A 197 -25.39 1.17 1.07
C ASN A 197 -24.98 2.24 2.10
N PRO A 198 -25.92 2.96 2.75
CA PRO A 198 -25.60 3.80 3.89
C PRO A 198 -25.13 2.90 5.03
N LYS A 199 -24.03 3.27 5.71
CA LYS A 199 -23.58 2.54 6.89
C LYS A 199 -24.73 2.48 7.89
N GLU A 200 -25.13 1.27 8.32
CA GLU A 200 -25.71 1.13 9.65
C GLU A 200 -24.66 1.67 10.62
N LYS A 201 -24.99 2.73 11.36
CA LYS A 201 -24.11 3.23 12.42
C LYS A 201 -23.80 2.05 13.36
N PRO A 202 -22.54 1.87 13.79
CA PRO A 202 -22.28 0.92 14.86
C PRO A 202 -23.18 1.29 16.05
N ARG A 203 -23.96 0.33 16.56
CA ARG A 203 -24.78 0.55 17.75
C ARG A 203 -23.84 0.98 18.89
N PRO A 204 -24.23 1.99 19.68
CA PRO A 204 -23.44 2.47 20.81
C PRO A 204 -23.20 1.37 21.85
#